data_AF-A0A522AF27-F1
#
_entry.id   AF-A0A522AF27-F1
#
_cell.length_a   1.000
_cell.length_b   1.000
_cell.length_c   1.000
_cell.angle_alpha   90.00
_cell.angle_beta   90.00
_cell.angle_gamma   90.00
#
_symmetry.space_group_name_H-M   'P 1'
#
loop_
_entity.id
_entity.type
_entity.pdbx_description
1 polymer ?
#
loop_
_entity_poly.entity_id
_entity_poly.type
_entity_poly.pdbx_seq_one_letter_code
_entity_poly.pdbx_strand_id
1 'polypeptide(L)'
;MSLPRWVFPFVLGNTLTALLLALSVQFLAPRLRPVAGDQPTQARTFRTGKTPPWGELEAVEFPLADASQLDLANDQHMLPPRWFFGGATKLQLIRFLMTCDLSSRERRYLLDRTNWKVTSGGIEISPPESIVYALSSYSREKIYSVLASNPKNIPQTKPLRLPIWGMEEHLIERGFTPIEVARLRQLSYTNANRLCLADLGITKKVLGDPAFDDLLEYFYATPAYQLRLHISKDSDADELAAYWGKGGR
;
A
#
# COMPACT_ATOMS: atom_id res chain seq x y z
N MET A 1 57.92 -17.88 -23.63
CA MET A 1 57.27 -18.99 -22.90
C MET A 1 55.81 -19.03 -23.32
N SER A 2 55.41 -20.05 -24.07
CA SER A 2 54.00 -20.27 -24.42
C SER A 2 53.31 -20.98 -23.25
N LEU A 3 52.14 -20.47 -22.85
CA LEU A 3 51.33 -21.14 -21.83
C LEU A 3 50.79 -22.47 -22.35
N PRO A 4 50.68 -23.50 -21.50
CA PRO A 4 50.12 -24.79 -21.89
C PRO A 4 48.69 -24.65 -22.41
N ARG A 5 48.36 -25.38 -23.48
CA ARG A 5 47.04 -25.33 -24.14
C ARG A 5 45.85 -25.65 -23.23
N TRP A 6 46.07 -26.32 -22.10
CA TRP A 6 45.02 -26.68 -21.13
C TRP A 6 44.64 -25.55 -20.17
N VAL A 7 45.42 -24.46 -20.10
CA VAL A 7 45.14 -23.34 -19.18
C VAL A 7 43.88 -22.57 -19.60
N PHE A 8 43.67 -22.37 -20.91
CA PHE A 8 42.51 -21.65 -21.43
C PHE A 8 41.15 -22.28 -21.10
N PRO A 9 40.90 -23.59 -21.38
CA PRO A 9 39.61 -24.20 -21.04
C PRO A 9 39.37 -24.27 -19.51
N PHE A 10 40.43 -24.38 -18.71
CA PHE A 10 40.31 -24.38 -17.25
C PHE A 10 39.90 -23.00 -16.71
N VAL A 11 40.50 -21.92 -17.21
CA VAL A 11 40.13 -20.54 -16.81
C VAL A 11 38.70 -20.24 -17.26
N LEU A 12 38.31 -20.62 -18.48
CA LEU A 12 36.96 -20.37 -19.00
C LEU A 12 35.88 -21.13 -18.22
N GLY A 13 36.14 -22.37 -17.81
CA GLY A 13 35.21 -23.15 -16.99
C GLY A 13 34.99 -22.54 -15.60
N ASN A 14 36.07 -22.07 -14.96
CA ASN A 14 35.98 -21.43 -13.65
C ASN A 14 35.27 -20.07 -13.71
N THR A 15 35.52 -19.25 -14.73
CA THR A 15 34.81 -17.96 -14.88
C THR A 15 33.33 -18.17 -15.14
N LEU A 16 32.94 -19.14 -15.98
CA LEU A 16 31.54 -19.45 -16.23
C LEU A 16 30.82 -19.95 -14.97
N THR A 17 31.47 -20.82 -14.19
CA THR A 17 30.91 -21.34 -12.93
C THR A 17 30.73 -20.23 -11.90
N ALA A 18 31.71 -19.33 -11.76
CA ALA A 18 31.61 -18.18 -10.88
C ALA A 18 30.48 -17.22 -11.31
N LEU A 19 30.29 -17.01 -12.62
CA LEU A 19 29.22 -16.19 -13.16
C LEU A 19 27.84 -16.80 -12.90
N LEU A 20 27.70 -18.12 -13.07
CA LEU A 20 26.46 -18.84 -12.77
C LEU A 20 26.15 -18.87 -11.26
N LEU A 21 27.16 -18.97 -10.40
CA LEU A 21 27.00 -18.86 -8.95
C LEU A 21 26.60 -17.44 -8.53
N ALA A 22 27.24 -16.41 -9.11
CA ALA A 22 26.88 -15.02 -8.85
C ALA A 22 25.45 -14.69 -9.30
N LEU A 23 25.05 -15.16 -10.49
CA LEU A 23 23.69 -15.02 -11.01
C LEU A 23 22.68 -15.78 -10.15
N SER A 24 22.94 -17.04 -9.79
CA SER A 24 22.04 -17.82 -8.95
C SER A 24 21.89 -17.19 -7.55
N VAL A 25 22.95 -16.70 -6.93
CA VAL A 25 22.85 -15.94 -5.67
C VAL A 25 22.03 -14.66 -5.87
N GLN A 26 22.23 -13.90 -6.95
CA GLN A 26 21.41 -12.70 -7.21
C GLN A 26 19.92 -13.00 -7.47
N PHE A 27 19.59 -14.14 -8.05
CA PHE A 27 18.20 -14.52 -8.34
C PHE A 27 17.52 -15.31 -7.20
N LEU A 28 18.29 -16.03 -6.36
CA LEU A 28 17.76 -16.80 -5.23
C LEU A 28 17.87 -16.09 -3.88
N ALA A 29 18.87 -15.21 -3.66
CA ALA A 29 19.00 -14.46 -2.41
C ALA A 29 17.78 -13.57 -2.09
N PRO A 30 17.05 -12.97 -3.05
CA PRO A 30 15.83 -12.22 -2.73
C PRO A 30 14.70 -13.10 -2.17
N ARG A 31 14.73 -14.42 -2.41
CA ARG A 31 13.72 -15.36 -1.90
C ARG A 31 14.02 -15.85 -0.50
N LEU A 32 15.28 -15.79 -0.08
CA LEU A 32 15.66 -15.92 1.31
C LEU A 32 15.62 -14.51 1.91
N ARG A 33 14.44 -13.88 1.95
CA ARG A 33 14.23 -12.83 2.96
C ARG A 33 14.51 -13.55 4.28
N PRO A 34 15.57 -13.19 5.04
CA PRO A 34 15.56 -13.55 6.43
C PRO A 34 14.21 -13.03 6.93
N VAL A 35 13.38 -13.92 7.49
CA VAL A 35 12.27 -13.49 8.33
C VAL A 35 12.95 -12.53 9.28
N ALA A 36 12.72 -11.24 9.09
CA ALA A 36 13.37 -10.20 9.85
C ALA A 36 12.86 -10.47 11.26
N GLY A 37 13.65 -11.19 12.06
CA GLY A 37 13.25 -11.59 13.39
C GLY A 37 12.91 -10.30 14.10
N ASP A 38 11.63 -10.19 14.51
CA ASP A 38 10.97 -9.02 15.08
C ASP A 38 12.00 -7.98 15.52
N GLN A 39 12.45 -7.14 14.59
CA GLN A 39 13.13 -5.94 15.02
C GLN A 39 11.97 -5.08 15.51
N PRO A 40 11.87 -4.84 16.84
CA PRO A 40 10.78 -4.06 17.36
C PRO A 40 10.77 -2.76 16.58
N THR A 41 9.64 -2.49 15.91
CA THR A 41 9.43 -1.23 15.17
C THR A 41 9.97 -0.13 16.05
N GLN A 42 11.04 0.55 15.61
CA GLN A 42 11.79 1.44 16.48
C GLN A 42 10.83 2.46 17.07
N ALA A 43 10.60 2.33 18.38
CA ALA A 43 9.70 3.21 19.09
C ALA A 43 10.20 4.64 18.94
N ARG A 44 9.37 5.50 18.35
CA ARG A 44 9.67 6.93 18.35
C ARG A 44 9.44 7.45 19.76
N THR A 45 10.51 7.89 20.39
CA THR A 45 10.46 8.52 21.71
C THR A 45 10.24 10.02 21.54
N PHE A 46 9.14 10.52 22.09
CA PHE A 46 8.89 11.96 22.14
C PHE A 46 9.19 12.47 23.56
N ARG A 47 10.00 13.53 23.66
CA ARG A 47 10.24 14.28 24.90
C ARG A 47 9.67 15.68 24.75
N THR A 48 8.84 16.10 25.70
CA THR A 48 8.32 17.48 25.75
C THR A 48 9.43 18.41 26.27
N GLY A 49 9.80 19.43 25.50
CA GLY A 49 10.98 20.29 25.79
C GLY A 49 10.91 21.15 27.06
N LYS A 50 9.80 21.13 27.80
CA LYS A 50 9.73 21.65 29.18
C LYS A 50 9.30 20.51 30.08
N THR A 51 10.09 20.19 31.09
CA THR A 51 9.72 19.24 32.14
C THR A 51 8.62 19.88 32.98
N PRO A 52 7.39 19.38 32.92
CA PRO A 52 6.35 19.86 33.81
C PRO A 52 6.67 19.47 35.27
N PRO A 53 6.12 20.20 36.24
CA PRO A 53 6.32 19.96 37.68
C PRO A 53 6.01 18.52 38.13
N TRP A 54 5.15 17.81 37.41
CA TRP A 54 4.77 16.42 37.70
C TRP A 54 5.71 15.35 37.12
N GLY A 55 6.83 15.70 36.48
CA GLY A 55 7.84 14.77 35.98
C GLY A 55 8.00 14.76 34.45
N GLU A 56 8.77 13.81 33.91
CA GLU A 56 9.00 13.68 32.46
C GLU A 56 8.10 12.57 31.88
N LEU A 57 7.27 12.93 30.89
CA LEU A 57 6.49 11.96 30.13
C LEU A 57 7.29 11.47 28.92
N GLU A 58 7.57 10.18 28.89
CA GLU A 58 8.13 9.50 27.74
C GLU A 58 7.01 8.75 27.01
N ALA A 59 6.73 9.13 25.77
CA ALA A 59 5.81 8.40 24.91
C ALA A 59 6.61 7.50 23.95
N VAL A 60 6.32 6.19 24.00
CA VAL A 60 6.87 5.17 23.11
C VAL A 60 5.75 4.78 22.16
N GLU A 61 5.84 5.19 20.89
CA GLU A 61 4.90 4.77 19.86
C GLU A 61 5.16 3.32 19.42
N PHE A 62 4.11 2.51 19.32
CA PHE A 62 4.14 1.20 18.71
C PHE A 62 2.88 1.00 17.85
N PRO A 63 2.98 0.37 16.67
CA PRO A 63 1.82 0.11 15.84
C PRO A 63 0.96 -0.99 16.46
N LEU A 64 -0.33 -0.74 16.64
CA LEU A 64 -1.33 -1.79 16.79
C LEU A 64 -1.86 -2.12 15.41
N ALA A 65 -1.34 -3.19 14.83
CA ALA A 65 -1.89 -3.77 13.61
C ALA A 65 -2.24 -5.22 13.91
N ASP A 66 -3.47 -5.61 13.61
CA ASP A 66 -3.84 -7.01 13.56
C ASP A 66 -4.56 -7.27 12.23
N ALA A 67 -3.74 -7.45 11.18
CA ALA A 67 -4.25 -7.78 9.86
C ALA A 67 -5.02 -9.11 9.85
N SER A 68 -4.79 -9.99 10.84
CA SER A 68 -5.49 -11.27 10.96
C SER A 68 -6.97 -11.11 11.35
N GLN A 69 -7.35 -9.95 11.91
CA GLN A 69 -8.75 -9.63 12.22
C GLN A 69 -9.54 -9.11 11.01
N LEU A 70 -8.88 -8.84 9.88
CA LEU A 70 -9.56 -8.39 8.67
C LEU A 70 -10.21 -9.57 7.96
N ASP A 71 -11.54 -9.57 7.86
CA ASP A 71 -12.27 -10.52 7.01
C ASP A 71 -12.13 -10.12 5.53
N LEU A 72 -10.95 -10.40 4.96
CA LEU A 72 -10.65 -10.12 3.56
C LEU A 72 -11.42 -11.04 2.61
N ALA A 73 -11.94 -12.18 3.08
CA ALA A 73 -12.66 -13.13 2.23
C ALA A 73 -13.98 -12.55 1.72
N ASN A 74 -14.64 -11.74 2.55
CA ASN A 74 -15.90 -11.07 2.21
C ASN A 74 -15.72 -9.58 1.87
N ASP A 75 -14.48 -9.08 1.86
CA ASP A 75 -14.21 -7.69 1.55
C ASP A 75 -14.46 -7.38 0.06
N GLN A 76 -15.31 -6.39 -0.21
CA GLN A 76 -15.61 -5.94 -1.57
C GLN A 76 -14.39 -5.38 -2.32
N HIS A 77 -13.36 -4.93 -1.61
CA HIS A 77 -12.10 -4.49 -2.21
C HIS A 77 -11.29 -5.66 -2.80
N MET A 78 -11.56 -6.89 -2.37
CA MET A 78 -10.91 -8.11 -2.84
C MET A 78 -11.60 -8.75 -4.05
N LEU A 79 -12.83 -8.34 -4.35
CA LEU A 79 -13.61 -8.86 -5.47
C LEU A 79 -13.10 -8.34 -6.82
N PRO A 80 -13.37 -9.07 -7.92
CA PRO A 80 -13.10 -8.57 -9.26
C PRO A 80 -13.74 -7.19 -9.52
N PRO A 81 -13.10 -6.30 -10.29
CA PRO A 81 -13.59 -4.96 -10.53
C PRO A 81 -15.01 -4.95 -11.12
N ARG A 82 -15.90 -4.20 -10.47
CA ARG A 82 -17.25 -3.93 -10.94
C ARG A 82 -17.57 -2.46 -10.77
N TRP A 83 -17.76 -1.77 -11.89
CA TRP A 83 -18.00 -0.34 -11.95
C TRP A 83 -19.45 -0.04 -12.29
N PHE A 84 -20.15 0.65 -11.42
CA PHE A 84 -21.53 1.08 -11.62
C PHE A 84 -21.61 2.60 -11.84
N PHE A 85 -21.94 3.00 -13.06
CA PHE A 85 -22.20 4.39 -13.44
C PHE A 85 -23.68 4.71 -13.24
N GLY A 86 -24.03 5.10 -12.01
CA GLY A 86 -25.42 5.39 -11.63
C GLY A 86 -26.03 6.58 -12.39
N GLY A 87 -27.26 6.43 -12.87
CA GLY A 87 -28.00 7.46 -13.60
C GLY A 87 -27.47 7.80 -14.99
N ALA A 88 -26.36 7.20 -15.43
CA ALA A 88 -25.75 7.50 -16.71
C ALA A 88 -26.50 6.83 -17.87
N THR A 89 -26.79 7.61 -18.91
CA THR A 89 -27.18 7.08 -20.22
C THR A 89 -25.97 6.56 -20.99
N LYS A 90 -26.19 5.72 -22.00
CA LYS A 90 -25.12 5.20 -22.88
C LYS A 90 -24.28 6.34 -23.48
N LEU A 91 -24.94 7.38 -23.98
CA LEU A 91 -24.25 8.51 -24.62
C LEU A 91 -23.43 9.33 -23.63
N GLN A 92 -23.96 9.56 -22.41
CA GLN A 92 -23.22 10.23 -21.34
C GLN A 92 -21.97 9.45 -20.95
N LEU A 93 -22.09 8.12 -20.80
CA LEU A 93 -20.94 7.27 -20.46
C LEU A 93 -19.87 7.27 -21.58
N ILE A 94 -20.28 7.15 -22.86
CA ILE A 94 -19.33 7.27 -23.99
C ILE A 94 -18.61 8.61 -23.93
N ARG A 95 -19.35 9.71 -23.83
CA ARG A 95 -18.77 11.07 -23.78
C ARG A 95 -17.78 11.19 -22.63
N PHE A 96 -18.16 10.72 -21.43
CA PHE A 96 -17.30 10.71 -20.26
C PHE A 96 -16.01 9.92 -20.48
N LEU A 97 -16.10 8.66 -20.92
CA LEU A 97 -14.94 7.81 -21.16
C LEU A 97 -14.01 8.39 -22.25
N MET A 98 -14.56 9.13 -23.23
CA MET A 98 -13.78 9.84 -24.24
C MET A 98 -13.01 11.06 -23.69
N THR A 99 -13.36 11.57 -22.51
CA THR A 99 -12.57 12.62 -21.81
C THR A 99 -11.43 12.06 -20.96
N CYS A 100 -11.37 10.74 -20.80
CA CYS A 100 -10.30 10.04 -20.10
C CYS A 100 -9.13 9.78 -21.06
N ASP A 101 -7.91 9.86 -20.54
CA ASP A 101 -6.69 9.58 -21.30
C ASP A 101 -6.46 8.06 -21.37
N LEU A 102 -7.32 7.38 -22.13
CA LEU A 102 -7.33 5.93 -22.27
C LEU A 102 -6.48 5.49 -23.46
N SER A 103 -5.67 4.46 -23.27
CA SER A 103 -4.96 3.78 -24.36
C SER A 103 -5.94 3.19 -25.38
N SER A 104 -5.46 2.88 -26.59
CA SER A 104 -6.29 2.25 -27.63
C SER A 104 -6.93 0.93 -27.16
N ARG A 105 -6.23 0.18 -26.30
CA ARG A 105 -6.71 -1.09 -25.74
C ARG A 105 -7.81 -0.84 -24.70
N GLU A 106 -7.57 0.05 -23.74
CA GLU A 106 -8.56 0.41 -22.72
C GLU A 106 -9.82 0.99 -23.36
N ARG A 107 -9.66 1.93 -24.29
CA ARG A 107 -10.77 2.57 -25.00
C ARG A 107 -11.62 1.56 -25.76
N ARG A 108 -10.99 0.63 -26.48
CA ARG A 108 -11.69 -0.42 -27.20
C ARG A 108 -12.54 -1.26 -26.25
N TYR A 109 -11.98 -1.67 -25.12
CA TYR A 109 -12.71 -2.49 -24.15
C TYR A 109 -13.85 -1.72 -23.49
N LEU A 110 -13.56 -0.52 -22.96
CA LEU A 110 -14.50 0.27 -22.16
C LEU A 110 -15.63 0.89 -22.98
N LEU A 111 -15.44 1.12 -24.28
CA LEU A 111 -16.49 1.62 -25.19
C LEU A 111 -17.27 0.51 -25.90
N ASP A 112 -16.83 -0.75 -25.81
CA ASP A 112 -17.57 -1.87 -26.36
C ASP A 112 -18.81 -2.15 -25.52
N ARG A 113 -19.98 -1.87 -26.10
CA ARG A 113 -21.28 -1.99 -25.45
C ARG A 113 -21.66 -3.43 -25.11
N THR A 114 -21.00 -4.42 -25.69
CA THR A 114 -21.21 -5.83 -25.33
C THR A 114 -20.67 -6.15 -23.92
N ASN A 115 -19.73 -5.35 -23.43
CA ASN A 115 -19.21 -5.43 -22.05
C ASN A 115 -20.08 -4.65 -21.05
N TRP A 116 -21.19 -4.05 -21.49
CA TRP A 116 -22.04 -3.20 -20.66
C TRP A 116 -23.31 -3.93 -20.26
N LYS A 117 -23.59 -3.94 -18.95
CA LYS A 117 -24.88 -4.37 -18.42
C LYS A 117 -25.71 -3.15 -18.08
N VAL A 118 -26.70 -2.88 -18.93
CA VAL A 118 -27.61 -1.74 -18.76
C VAL A 118 -28.74 -2.14 -17.81
N THR A 119 -28.97 -1.31 -16.80
CA THR A 119 -30.05 -1.49 -15.82
C THR A 119 -30.93 -0.24 -15.76
N SER A 120 -32.06 -0.30 -15.07
CA SER A 120 -32.91 0.88 -14.85
C SER A 120 -32.19 2.00 -14.08
N GLY A 121 -31.21 1.65 -13.24
CA GLY A 121 -30.49 2.61 -12.40
C GLY A 121 -29.17 3.13 -12.96
N GLY A 122 -28.72 2.65 -14.12
CA GLY A 122 -27.41 3.01 -14.67
C GLY A 122 -26.75 1.88 -15.47
N ILE A 123 -25.46 2.03 -15.72
CA ILE A 123 -24.65 1.09 -16.52
C ILE A 123 -23.58 0.45 -15.64
N GLU A 124 -23.53 -0.89 -15.66
CA GLU A 124 -22.48 -1.67 -15.00
C GLU A 124 -21.45 -2.14 -16.05
N ILE A 125 -20.17 -2.03 -15.72
CA ILE A 125 -19.03 -2.55 -16.48
C ILE A 125 -18.17 -3.38 -15.52
N SER A 126 -17.78 -4.57 -15.95
CA SER A 126 -16.86 -5.44 -15.19
C SER A 126 -15.52 -5.55 -15.93
N PRO A 127 -14.64 -4.55 -15.83
CA PRO A 127 -13.40 -4.55 -16.59
C PRO A 127 -12.44 -5.64 -16.09
N PRO A 128 -11.71 -6.32 -17.00
CA PRO A 128 -10.65 -7.24 -16.62
C PRO A 128 -9.59 -6.50 -15.81
N GLU A 129 -8.98 -7.21 -14.87
CA GLU A 129 -7.92 -6.66 -14.01
C GLU A 129 -6.77 -6.06 -14.82
N SER A 130 -6.44 -6.67 -15.97
CA SER A 130 -5.43 -6.14 -16.89
C SER A 130 -5.77 -4.76 -17.48
N ILE A 131 -7.06 -4.44 -17.66
CA ILE A 131 -7.51 -3.10 -18.10
C ILE A 131 -7.38 -2.11 -16.95
N VAL A 132 -7.79 -2.50 -15.74
CA VAL A 132 -7.72 -1.65 -14.53
C VAL A 132 -6.26 -1.33 -14.14
N TYR A 133 -5.39 -2.33 -14.20
CA TYR A 133 -3.95 -2.19 -13.95
C TYR A 133 -3.27 -1.27 -14.96
N ALA A 134 -3.69 -1.34 -16.23
CA ALA A 134 -3.11 -0.53 -17.32
C ALA A 134 -3.49 0.95 -17.28
N LEU A 135 -4.56 1.32 -16.55
CA LEU A 135 -4.97 2.72 -16.44
C LEU A 135 -3.83 3.59 -15.92
N SER A 136 -3.63 4.75 -16.55
CA SER A 136 -2.81 5.81 -15.99
C SER A 136 -3.42 6.33 -14.69
N SER A 137 -2.58 6.86 -13.79
CA SER A 137 -3.05 7.49 -12.53
C SER A 137 -4.11 8.57 -12.79
N TYR A 138 -3.94 9.36 -13.85
CA TYR A 138 -4.89 10.41 -14.27
C TYR A 138 -6.25 9.85 -14.72
N SER A 139 -6.25 8.83 -15.59
CA SER A 139 -7.49 8.19 -16.03
C SER A 139 -8.20 7.46 -14.88
N ARG A 140 -7.43 6.81 -13.99
CA ARG A 140 -7.96 6.19 -12.78
C ARG A 140 -8.62 7.21 -11.88
N GLU A 141 -7.98 8.36 -11.58
CA GLU A 141 -8.58 9.44 -10.79
C GLU A 141 -9.90 9.93 -11.40
N LYS A 142 -9.92 10.22 -12.71
CA LYS A 142 -11.13 10.67 -13.40
C LYS A 142 -12.27 9.65 -13.30
N ILE A 143 -12.00 8.38 -13.62
CA ILE A 143 -13.00 7.32 -13.56
C ILE A 143 -13.47 7.12 -12.11
N TYR A 144 -12.54 7.02 -11.16
CA TYR A 144 -12.86 6.65 -9.79
C TYR A 144 -13.52 7.79 -9.03
N SER A 145 -13.26 9.05 -9.37
CA SER A 145 -14.02 10.19 -8.82
C SER A 145 -15.50 10.15 -9.18
N VAL A 146 -15.84 9.73 -10.41
CA VAL A 146 -17.24 9.52 -10.82
C VAL A 146 -17.82 8.30 -10.11
N LEU A 147 -17.10 7.18 -10.06
CA LEU A 147 -17.58 5.96 -9.41
C LEU A 147 -17.81 6.15 -7.90
N ALA A 148 -16.94 6.90 -7.22
CA ALA A 148 -17.02 7.16 -5.78
C ALA A 148 -18.33 7.85 -5.37
N SER A 149 -19.01 8.56 -6.28
CA SER A 149 -20.31 9.21 -6.03
C SER A 149 -21.45 8.22 -5.79
N ASN A 150 -21.27 6.94 -6.12
CA ASN A 150 -22.30 5.92 -5.95
C ASN A 150 -21.88 4.86 -4.93
N PRO A 151 -22.69 4.58 -3.88
CA PRO A 151 -22.34 3.63 -2.82
C PRO A 151 -22.24 2.17 -3.28
N LYS A 152 -22.67 1.84 -4.51
CA LYS A 152 -22.45 0.50 -5.09
C LYS A 152 -20.99 0.23 -5.47
N ASN A 153 -20.17 1.27 -5.58
CA ASN A 153 -18.75 1.19 -5.90
C ASN A 153 -17.92 1.29 -4.61
N ILE A 154 -18.14 0.39 -3.66
CA ILE A 154 -17.51 0.45 -2.33
C ILE A 154 -15.99 0.68 -2.41
N PRO A 155 -15.22 -0.02 -3.27
CA PRO A 155 -13.78 0.20 -3.35
C PRO A 155 -13.38 1.62 -3.72
N GLN A 156 -14.16 2.29 -4.58
CA GLN A 156 -13.90 3.67 -4.99
C GLN A 156 -14.50 4.70 -4.01
N THR A 157 -15.58 4.37 -3.30
CA THR A 157 -16.16 5.22 -2.25
C THR A 157 -15.29 5.22 -0.98
N LYS A 158 -14.69 4.09 -0.64
CA LYS A 158 -13.87 3.90 0.58
C LYS A 158 -12.46 3.38 0.26
N PRO A 159 -11.69 4.04 -0.62
CA PRO A 159 -10.35 3.57 -0.95
C PRO A 159 -9.43 3.66 0.28
N LEU A 160 -8.38 2.84 0.31
CA LEU A 160 -7.29 3.05 1.25
C LEU A 160 -6.58 4.36 0.91
N ARG A 161 -6.28 5.18 1.91
CA ARG A 161 -5.69 6.52 1.73
C ARG A 161 -4.30 6.59 2.33
N LEU A 162 -3.34 7.03 1.52
CA LEU A 162 -1.94 7.23 1.92
C LEU A 162 -1.59 8.72 1.93
N PRO A 163 -0.59 9.11 2.74
CA PRO A 163 0.08 10.39 2.52
C PRO A 163 0.68 10.43 1.11
N ILE A 164 0.55 11.58 0.43
CA ILE A 164 1.17 11.79 -0.89
C ILE A 164 2.70 11.83 -0.77
N TRP A 165 3.19 12.40 0.32
CA TRP A 165 4.62 12.62 0.56
C TRP A 165 5.16 11.51 1.45
N GLY A 166 6.36 11.00 1.14
CA GLY A 166 7.05 10.01 1.98
C GLY A 166 6.55 8.58 1.81
N MET A 167 5.55 8.31 0.96
CA MET A 167 5.00 6.96 0.82
C MET A 167 6.05 5.97 0.31
N GLU A 168 6.78 6.33 -0.75
CA GLU A 168 7.77 5.43 -1.36
C GLU A 168 8.89 5.12 -0.37
N GLU A 169 9.37 6.16 0.32
CA GLU A 169 10.39 6.06 1.36
C GLU A 169 9.94 5.17 2.51
N HIS A 170 8.73 5.39 3.05
CA HIS A 170 8.19 4.56 4.14
C HIS A 170 7.98 3.09 3.73
N LEU A 171 7.53 2.84 2.49
CA LEU A 171 7.39 1.47 2.00
C LEU A 171 8.76 0.80 1.85
N ILE A 172 9.77 1.51 1.32
CA ILE A 172 11.13 0.97 1.19
C ILE A 172 11.74 0.69 2.58
N GLU A 173 11.55 1.59 3.55
CA GLU A 173 12.00 1.39 4.95
C GLU A 173 11.37 0.14 5.59
N ARG A 174 10.16 -0.23 5.17
CA ARG A 174 9.48 -1.47 5.58
C ARG A 174 9.85 -2.71 4.77
N GLY A 175 10.81 -2.60 3.85
CA GLY A 175 11.33 -3.74 3.10
C GLY A 175 10.61 -4.01 1.77
N PHE A 176 9.74 -3.12 1.31
CA PHE A 176 9.21 -3.18 -0.05
C PHE A 176 10.32 -2.89 -1.06
N THR A 177 10.40 -3.70 -2.10
CA THR A 177 11.33 -3.50 -3.20
C THR A 177 10.88 -2.34 -4.09
N PRO A 178 11.81 -1.69 -4.82
CA PRO A 178 11.44 -0.63 -5.76
C PRO A 178 10.43 -1.08 -6.83
N ILE A 179 10.44 -2.37 -7.20
CA ILE A 179 9.50 -2.95 -8.16
C ILE A 179 8.09 -3.05 -7.56
N GLU A 180 7.96 -3.47 -6.30
CA GLU A 180 6.68 -3.52 -5.58
C GLU A 180 6.11 -2.11 -5.38
N VAL A 181 6.95 -1.14 -5.00
CA VAL A 181 6.55 0.27 -4.88
C VAL A 181 6.08 0.82 -6.24
N ALA A 182 6.79 0.54 -7.32
CA ALA A 182 6.38 0.96 -8.66
C ALA A 182 5.02 0.34 -9.07
N ARG A 183 4.78 -0.93 -8.73
CA ARG A 183 3.50 -1.61 -8.95
C ARG A 183 2.36 -0.99 -8.14
N LEU A 184 2.61 -0.66 -6.86
CA LEU A 184 1.63 0.05 -6.02
C LEU A 184 1.31 1.43 -6.58
N ARG A 185 2.32 2.18 -6.99
CA ARG A 185 2.16 3.47 -7.65
C ARG A 185 1.34 3.35 -8.92
N GLN A 186 1.57 2.31 -9.72
CA GLN A 186 0.81 2.04 -10.94
C GLN A 186 -0.69 1.82 -10.67
N LEU A 187 -1.06 1.27 -9.51
CA LEU A 187 -2.45 1.04 -9.09
C LEU A 187 -3.06 2.21 -8.30
N SER A 188 -2.22 3.15 -7.87
CA SER A 188 -2.66 4.28 -7.06
C SER A 188 -3.15 5.45 -7.92
N TYR A 189 -3.87 6.39 -7.31
CA TYR A 189 -4.32 7.63 -7.93
C TYR A 189 -4.47 8.74 -6.87
N THR A 190 -4.50 10.00 -7.29
CA THR A 190 -4.70 11.12 -6.38
C THR A 190 -6.18 11.45 -6.21
N ASN A 191 -6.60 11.76 -4.99
CA ASN A 191 -7.95 12.29 -4.72
C ASN A 191 -7.92 13.13 -3.44
N ALA A 192 -8.36 14.40 -3.53
CA ALA A 192 -8.39 15.34 -2.41
C ALA A 192 -7.05 15.43 -1.64
N ASN A 193 -5.94 15.56 -2.38
CA ASN A 193 -4.58 15.64 -1.82
C ASN A 193 -4.16 14.42 -0.98
N ARG A 194 -4.75 13.26 -1.26
CA ARG A 194 -4.33 11.96 -0.74
C ARG A 194 -4.06 11.01 -1.90
N LEU A 195 -3.09 10.11 -1.72
CA LEU A 195 -2.94 8.99 -2.62
C LEU A 195 -3.96 7.92 -2.22
N CYS A 196 -4.64 7.33 -3.19
CA CYS A 196 -5.72 6.39 -2.97
C CYS A 196 -5.43 5.06 -3.67
N LEU A 197 -5.80 3.96 -3.01
CA LEU A 197 -5.71 2.60 -3.51
C LEU A 197 -7.05 1.89 -3.30
N ALA A 198 -7.75 1.59 -4.39
CA ALA A 198 -9.09 0.98 -4.35
C ALA A 198 -9.09 -0.52 -4.67
N ASP A 199 -8.22 -0.97 -5.59
CA ASP A 199 -8.31 -2.30 -6.19
C ASP A 199 -7.46 -3.35 -5.44
N LEU A 200 -7.78 -3.64 -4.18
CA LEU A 200 -6.98 -4.52 -3.32
C LEU A 200 -6.82 -5.94 -3.87
N GLY A 201 -7.85 -6.50 -4.51
CA GLY A 201 -7.76 -7.80 -5.17
C GLY A 201 -6.70 -7.84 -6.27
N ILE A 202 -6.53 -6.74 -7.02
CA ILE A 202 -5.47 -6.63 -8.04
C ILE A 202 -4.12 -6.41 -7.37
N THR A 203 -4.07 -5.56 -6.35
CA THR A 203 -2.84 -5.31 -5.57
C THR A 203 -2.27 -6.60 -5.01
N LYS A 204 -3.09 -7.44 -4.38
CA LYS A 204 -2.68 -8.73 -3.82
C LYS A 204 -2.03 -9.63 -4.87
N LYS A 205 -2.62 -9.74 -6.07
CA LYS A 205 -2.07 -10.56 -7.16
C LYS A 205 -0.74 -10.04 -7.68
N VAL A 206 -0.57 -8.72 -7.72
CA VAL A 206 0.62 -8.08 -8.27
C VAL A 206 1.79 -8.07 -7.28
N LEU A 207 1.51 -8.02 -5.98
CA LEU A 207 2.52 -8.08 -4.92
C LEU A 207 2.84 -9.52 -4.49
N GLY A 208 1.87 -10.42 -4.51
CA GLY A 208 1.93 -11.71 -3.84
C GLY A 208 1.53 -11.60 -2.37
N ASP A 209 1.21 -12.74 -1.75
CA ASP A 209 0.64 -12.77 -0.39
C ASP A 209 1.54 -12.08 0.66
N PRO A 210 2.86 -12.36 0.77
CA PRO A 210 3.67 -11.80 1.85
C PRO A 210 3.72 -10.27 1.81
N ALA A 211 4.03 -9.69 0.63
CA ALA A 211 4.11 -8.24 0.48
C ALA A 211 2.74 -7.56 0.58
N PHE A 212 1.65 -8.27 0.26
CA PHE A 212 0.30 -7.74 0.46
C PHE A 212 -0.11 -7.74 1.93
N ASP A 213 0.25 -8.77 2.69
CA ASP A 213 -0.03 -8.84 4.13
C ASP A 213 0.74 -7.74 4.88
N ASP A 214 2.03 -7.55 4.56
CA ASP A 214 2.86 -6.44 5.08
C ASP A 214 2.23 -5.07 4.76
N LEU A 215 1.64 -4.94 3.58
CA LEU A 215 0.99 -3.72 3.13
C LEU A 215 -0.29 -3.45 3.94
N LEU A 216 -1.13 -4.46 4.15
CA LEU A 216 -2.33 -4.32 4.97
C LEU A 216 -1.98 -3.98 6.41
N GLU A 217 -0.96 -4.62 6.97
CA GLU A 217 -0.48 -4.28 8.30
C GLU A 217 -0.08 -2.81 8.39
N TYR A 218 0.64 -2.29 7.38
CA TYR A 218 0.97 -0.86 7.30
C TYR A 218 -0.28 0.04 7.22
N PHE A 219 -1.29 -0.32 6.45
CA PHE A 219 -2.50 0.48 6.28
C PHE A 219 -3.43 0.49 7.50
N TYR A 220 -3.53 -0.64 8.18
CA TYR A 220 -4.44 -0.82 9.31
C TYR A 220 -3.74 -0.63 10.66
N ALA A 221 -2.42 -0.39 10.66
CA ALA A 221 -1.69 0.02 11.85
C ALA A 221 -2.31 1.29 12.44
N THR A 222 -2.89 1.14 13.63
CA THR A 222 -3.29 2.27 14.45
C THR A 222 -2.11 2.63 15.36
N PRO A 223 -1.61 3.87 15.36
CA PRO A 223 -0.55 4.26 16.28
C PRO A 223 -1.07 4.12 17.71
N ALA A 224 -0.37 3.34 18.52
CA ALA A 224 -0.59 3.25 19.94
C ALA A 224 0.62 3.78 20.69
N TYR A 225 0.38 4.27 21.90
CA TYR A 225 1.43 4.89 22.70
C TYR A 225 1.49 4.19 24.06
N GLN A 226 2.67 3.69 24.40
CA GLN A 226 2.99 3.34 25.77
C GLN A 226 3.55 4.61 26.42
N LEU A 227 2.82 5.13 27.41
CA LEU A 227 3.24 6.28 28.18
C LEU A 227 4.01 5.81 29.42
N ARG A 228 5.21 6.34 29.62
CA ARG A 228 6.03 6.14 30.81
C ARG A 228 6.21 7.48 31.50
N LEU A 229 5.85 7.54 32.77
CA LEU A 229 6.05 8.71 33.59
C LEU A 229 7.30 8.51 34.45
N HIS A 230 8.27 9.39 34.29
CA HIS A 230 9.49 9.41 35.10
C HIS A 230 9.33 10.43 36.21
N ILE A 231 9.27 9.94 37.45
CA ILE A 231 9.15 10.76 38.67
C ILE A 231 10.55 10.89 39.29
N SER A 232 11.01 12.13 39.48
CA SER A 232 12.26 12.44 40.17
C SER A 232 11.99 12.92 41.60
N LYS A 233 13.06 13.14 42.38
CA LYS A 233 12.93 13.72 43.73
C LYS A 233 12.39 15.17 43.70
N ASP A 234 12.49 15.84 42.56
CA ASP A 234 12.05 17.23 42.37
C ASP A 234 10.63 17.30 41.77
N SER A 235 9.99 16.14 41.53
CA SER A 235 8.62 16.08 41.01
C SER A 235 7.59 16.34 42.11
N ASP A 236 6.60 17.16 41.80
CA ASP A 236 5.47 17.46 42.68
C ASP A 236 4.42 16.34 42.62
N ALA A 237 4.34 15.55 43.69
CA ALA A 237 3.40 14.42 43.78
C ALA A 237 1.94 14.88 43.92
N ASP A 238 1.69 16.05 44.51
CA ASP A 238 0.34 16.58 44.71
C ASP A 238 -0.22 17.07 43.36
N GLU A 239 0.60 17.74 42.55
CA GLU A 239 0.21 18.10 41.19
C GLU A 239 -0.01 16.88 40.29
N LEU A 240 0.79 15.83 40.46
CA LEU A 240 0.61 14.58 39.71
C LEU A 240 -0.74 13.93 40.05
N ALA A 241 -1.06 13.81 41.34
CA ALA A 241 -2.33 13.28 41.82
C ALA A 241 -3.52 14.16 41.39
N ALA A 242 -3.34 15.49 41.37
CA ALA A 242 -4.35 16.42 40.86
C ALA A 242 -4.60 16.24 39.36
N TYR A 243 -3.57 15.97 38.56
CA TYR A 243 -3.69 15.83 37.11
C TYR A 243 -4.27 14.47 36.68
N TRP A 244 -3.76 13.36 37.24
CA TRP A 244 -4.17 12.00 36.83
C TRP A 244 -5.26 11.37 37.71
N GLY A 245 -5.46 11.88 38.93
CA GLY A 245 -6.48 11.39 39.85
C GLY A 245 -7.88 11.78 39.40
N LYS A 246 -8.83 10.85 39.51
CA LYS A 246 -10.23 11.11 39.12
C LYS A 246 -10.89 11.95 40.22
N GLY A 247 -10.77 13.28 40.10
CA GLY A 247 -11.23 14.22 41.13
C GLY A 247 -10.18 14.55 42.21
N GLY A 248 -8.89 14.45 41.87
CA GLY A 248 -7.80 14.81 42.79
C GLY A 248 -7.62 13.87 43.98
N ARG A 249 -8.02 12.60 43.83
CA ARG A 249 -7.86 11.52 44.81
C ARG A 249 -7.50 10.21 44.13
#